data_AF-A0A849Y692-F1
#
_entry.id   AF-A0A849Y692-F1
#
_cell.length_a   1.000
_cell.length_b   1.000
_cell.length_c   1.000
_cell.angle_alpha   90.00
_cell.angle_beta   90.00
_cell.angle_gamma   90.00
#
_symmetry.space_group_name_H-M   'P 1'
#
loop_
_entity.id
_entity.type
_entity.pdbx_description
1 polymer ?
#
loop_
_entity_poly.entity_id
_entity_poly.type
_entity_poly.pdbx_seq_one_letter_code
_entity_poly.pdbx_strand_id
1 'polypeptide(L)'
;MNLIHLLRKLQSQLHTSESLAARHQKEAEDIRAKLADVSRILGSLGVRVSGLKTPAGRRRRAMSAKARASISRAQKARWAAWRAKHGAKEGKAQATPRKKRHLSPEGRARIRASLKRRWAEYRANKAKQA
;
A
#
# COMPACT_ATOMS: atom_id res chain seq x y z
N MET A 1 -32.69 13.10 10.87
CA MET A 1 -31.45 12.68 11.56
C MET A 1 -31.18 13.63 12.70
N ASN A 2 -30.89 13.13 13.90
CA ASN A 2 -30.86 13.95 15.11
C ASN A 2 -29.49 14.66 15.28
N LEU A 3 -29.48 15.99 15.36
CA LEU A 3 -28.26 16.82 15.42
C LEU A 3 -27.33 16.44 16.57
N ILE A 4 -27.90 16.04 17.70
CA ILE A 4 -27.19 15.67 18.93
C ILE A 4 -26.29 14.44 18.70
N HIS A 5 -26.76 13.45 17.92
CA HIS A 5 -25.96 12.26 17.63
C HIS A 5 -24.80 12.56 16.67
N LEU A 6 -24.99 13.50 15.74
CA LEU A 6 -23.93 13.92 14.83
C LEU A 6 -22.80 14.66 15.57
N LEU A 7 -23.16 15.56 16.50
CA LEU A 7 -22.19 16.28 17.31
C LEU A 7 -21.36 15.33 18.18
N ARG A 8 -22.01 14.37 18.86
CA ARG A 8 -21.31 13.35 19.66
C ARG A 8 -20.37 12.48 18.83
N LYS A 9 -20.78 12.13 17.61
CA LYS A 9 -19.94 11.38 16.67
C LYS A 9 -18.72 12.19 16.23
N LEU A 10 -18.87 13.48 15.93
CA LEU A 10 -17.75 14.33 15.56
C LEU A 10 -16.77 14.53 16.71
N GLN A 11 -17.28 14.72 17.92
CA GLN A 11 -16.45 14.78 19.13
C GLN A 11 -15.67 13.48 19.32
N SER A 12 -16.29 12.30 19.20
CA SER A 12 -15.54 11.05 19.35
C SER A 12 -14.47 10.86 18.28
N GLN A 13 -14.72 11.27 17.03
CA GLN A 13 -13.72 11.25 15.97
C GLN A 13 -12.50 12.14 16.31
N LEU A 14 -12.74 13.34 16.84
CA LEU A 14 -11.66 14.26 17.22
C LEU A 14 -10.75 13.66 18.31
N HIS A 15 -11.33 13.11 19.38
CA HIS A 15 -10.55 12.47 20.45
C HIS A 15 -9.78 11.23 19.94
N THR A 16 -10.36 10.45 19.00
CA THR A 16 -9.63 9.32 18.40
C THR A 16 -8.46 9.78 17.55
N SER A 17 -8.59 10.90 16.83
CA SER A 17 -7.47 11.45 16.04
C SER A 17 -6.36 12.04 16.92
N GLU A 18 -6.71 12.71 18.02
CA GLU A 18 -5.74 13.28 18.96
C GLU A 18 -4.94 12.18 19.67
N SER A 19 -5.63 11.13 20.13
CA SER A 19 -4.96 9.98 20.75
C SER A 19 -4.08 9.20 19.77
N LEU A 20 -4.44 9.11 18.48
CA LEU A 20 -3.59 8.54 17.45
C LEU A 20 -2.35 9.40 17.19
N ALA A 21 -2.52 10.73 17.11
CA ALA A 21 -1.41 11.65 16.91
C ALA A 21 -0.39 11.59 18.06
N ALA A 22 -0.86 11.55 19.30
CA ALA A 22 -0.01 11.39 20.48
C ALA A 22 0.79 10.07 20.46
N ARG A 23 0.18 8.97 19.99
CA ARG A 23 0.89 7.68 19.82
C ARG A 23 2.00 7.79 18.78
N HIS A 24 1.73 8.39 17.62
CA HIS A 24 2.75 8.57 16.58
C HIS A 24 3.89 9.51 17.00
N GLN A 25 3.59 10.54 17.80
CA GLN A 25 4.63 11.40 18.37
C GLN A 25 5.56 10.61 19.29
N LYS A 26 4.99 9.81 20.20
CA LYS A 26 5.77 8.94 21.08
C LYS A 26 6.61 7.93 20.30
N GLU A 27 6.03 7.28 19.29
CA GLU A 27 6.77 6.35 18.41
C GLU A 27 7.95 7.05 17.70
N ALA A 28 7.74 8.29 17.24
CA ALA A 28 8.79 9.07 16.59
C ALA A 28 9.92 9.44 17.56
N GLU A 29 9.60 9.78 18.81
CA GLU A 29 10.58 10.04 19.87
C GLU A 29 11.39 8.78 20.22
N ASP A 30 10.73 7.63 20.36
CA ASP A 30 11.39 6.35 20.62
C ASP A 30 12.36 5.98 19.49
N ILE A 31 11.96 6.20 18.23
CA ILE A 31 12.82 5.98 17.06
C ILE A 31 14.02 6.94 17.08
N ARG A 32 13.80 8.22 17.42
CA ARG A 32 14.89 9.21 17.53
C ARG A 32 15.88 8.85 18.63
N ALA A 33 15.40 8.40 19.79
CA ALA A 33 16.25 7.92 20.88
C ALA A 33 17.11 6.74 20.44
N LYS A 34 16.51 5.72 19.82
CA LYS A 34 17.24 4.56 19.27
C LYS A 34 18.27 4.98 18.23
N LEU A 35 17.95 5.93 17.36
CA LEU A 35 18.88 6.43 16.34
C LEU A 35 20.05 7.19 16.99
N ALA A 36 19.81 7.94 18.06
CA ALA A 36 20.86 8.63 18.81
C ALA A 36 21.81 7.62 19.48
N ASP A 37 21.29 6.54 20.06
CA ASP A 37 22.09 5.47 20.66
C ASP A 37 22.95 4.74 19.63
N VAL A 38 22.36 4.37 18.49
CA VAL A 38 23.11 3.77 17.36
C VAL A 38 24.17 4.73 16.86
N SER A 39 23.86 6.03 16.72
CA SER A 39 24.83 7.04 16.29
C SER A 39 25.98 7.20 17.29
N ARG A 40 25.70 7.10 18.60
CA ARG A 40 26.73 7.14 19.65
C ARG A 40 27.66 5.93 19.56
N ILE A 41 27.11 4.73 19.39
CA ILE A 41 27.89 3.49 19.24
C ILE A 41 28.74 3.54 17.96
N LEU A 42 28.18 4.01 16.85
CA LEU A 42 28.94 4.14 15.60
C LEU A 42 30.05 5.19 15.73
N GLY A 43 29.79 6.30 16.44
CA GLY A 43 30.78 7.32 16.76
C GLY A 43 31.93 6.78 17.61
N SER A 44 31.66 5.97 18.65
CA SER A 44 32.70 5.37 19.49
C SER A 44 33.55 4.33 18.76
N LEU A 45 32.98 3.64 17.78
CA LEU A 45 33.68 2.71 16.89
C LEU A 45 34.45 3.41 15.76
N GLY A 46 34.47 4.75 15.71
CA GLY A 46 35.12 5.52 14.65
C GLY A 46 34.43 5.40 13.28
N VAL A 47 33.21 4.83 13.24
CA VAL A 47 32.43 4.68 12.00
C VAL A 47 31.71 5.99 11.72
N ARG A 48 32.21 6.75 10.75
CA ARG A 48 31.53 7.96 10.27
C ARG A 48 30.27 7.58 9.51
N VAL A 49 29.11 7.79 10.12
CA VAL A 49 27.81 7.78 9.43
C VAL A 49 27.74 9.03 8.56
N SER A 50 28.18 8.92 7.30
CA SER A 50 27.95 9.98 6.33
C SER A 50 26.45 10.08 6.09
N GLY A 51 25.81 11.10 6.66
CA GLY A 51 24.48 11.53 6.24
C GLY A 51 24.46 11.65 4.72
N LEU A 52 23.40 11.16 4.10
CA LEU A 52 23.21 11.14 2.64
C LEU A 52 23.27 12.58 2.09
N LYS A 53 24.48 13.10 1.88
CA LYS A 53 24.70 14.16 0.92
C LYS A 53 24.51 13.50 -0.43
N THR A 54 23.35 13.73 -1.04
CA THR A 54 23.16 13.42 -2.46
C THR A 54 24.33 14.05 -3.20
N PRO A 55 25.23 13.25 -3.83
CA PRO A 55 26.35 13.84 -4.54
C PRO A 55 25.77 14.68 -5.67
N ALA A 56 26.08 15.98 -5.67
CA ALA A 56 25.75 16.88 -6.76
C ALA A 56 26.21 16.24 -8.09
N GLY A 57 25.29 16.22 -9.06
CA GLY A 57 25.31 15.43 -10.30
C GLY A 57 26.68 15.06 -10.86
N ARG A 58 27.17 13.86 -10.53
CA ARG A 58 28.18 13.19 -11.35
C ARG A 58 27.46 12.53 -12.53
N ARG A 59 27.88 12.82 -13.77
CA ARG A 59 27.37 12.13 -14.98
C ARG A 59 27.37 10.61 -14.71
N ARG A 60 26.18 10.00 -14.67
CA ARG A 60 26.06 8.55 -14.48
C ARG A 60 26.72 7.88 -15.67
N ARG A 61 27.74 7.06 -15.42
CA ARG A 61 28.39 6.27 -16.47
C ARG A 61 27.38 5.25 -16.97
N ALA A 62 27.03 5.30 -18.26
CA ALA A 62 26.20 4.29 -18.86
C ALA A 62 26.96 2.96 -18.84
N MET A 63 26.32 1.89 -18.36
CA MET A 63 26.94 0.56 -18.39
C MET A 63 27.16 0.11 -19.84
N SER A 64 28.25 -0.59 -20.12
CA SER A 64 28.47 -1.21 -21.43
C SER A 64 27.44 -2.32 -21.70
N ALA A 65 27.24 -2.67 -22.96
CA ALA A 65 26.33 -3.74 -23.35
C ALA A 65 26.69 -5.09 -22.69
N LYS A 66 27.99 -5.40 -22.60
CA LYS A 66 28.50 -6.61 -21.94
C LYS A 66 28.21 -6.63 -20.44
N ALA A 67 28.34 -5.49 -19.76
CA ALA A 67 27.99 -5.38 -18.34
C ALA A 67 26.49 -5.62 -18.12
N ARG A 68 25.62 -5.02 -18.95
CA ARG A 68 24.16 -5.28 -18.90
C ARG A 68 23.82 -6.74 -19.15
N ALA A 69 24.47 -7.38 -20.13
CA ALA A 69 24.27 -8.80 -20.43
C ALA A 69 24.68 -9.71 -19.25
N SER A 70 25.80 -9.40 -18.58
CA SER A 70 26.25 -10.13 -17.40
C SER A 70 25.24 -10.03 -16.25
N ILE A 71 24.75 -8.82 -15.97
CA ILE A 71 23.74 -8.57 -14.93
C ILE A 71 22.44 -9.33 -15.24
N SER A 72 21.97 -9.30 -16.49
CA SER A 72 20.77 -10.04 -16.89
C SER A 72 20.91 -11.55 -16.68
N ARG A 73 22.07 -12.13 -17.06
CA ARG A 73 22.35 -13.56 -16.82
C ARG A 73 22.37 -13.88 -15.33
N ALA A 74 23.04 -13.07 -14.52
CA ALA A 74 23.07 -13.23 -13.07
C ALA A 74 21.67 -13.13 -12.44
N GLN A 75 20.84 -12.18 -12.89
CA GLN A 75 19.47 -12.03 -12.40
C GLN A 75 18.60 -13.23 -12.76
N LYS A 76 18.70 -13.75 -13.99
CA LYS A 76 18.00 -14.97 -14.41
C LYS A 76 18.45 -16.18 -13.59
N ALA A 77 19.74 -16.32 -13.32
CA ALA A 77 20.28 -17.39 -12.48
C ALA A 77 19.76 -17.28 -11.04
N ARG A 78 19.77 -16.08 -10.45
CA ARG A 78 19.19 -15.83 -9.11
C ARG A 78 17.70 -16.17 -9.07
N TRP A 79 16.94 -15.78 -10.09
CA TRP A 79 15.52 -16.08 -10.18
C TRP A 79 15.26 -17.59 -10.33
N ALA A 80 16.06 -18.28 -11.13
CA ALA A 80 15.99 -19.74 -11.27
C ALA A 80 16.30 -20.44 -9.94
N ALA A 81 17.34 -20.00 -9.22
CA ALA A 81 17.67 -20.55 -7.90
C ALA A 81 16.57 -20.30 -6.86
N TRP A 82 15.98 -19.09 -6.87
CA TRP A 82 14.83 -18.79 -6.01
C TRP A 82 13.63 -19.68 -6.35
N ARG A 83 13.31 -19.86 -7.63
CA ARG A 83 12.25 -20.76 -8.08
C ARG A 83 12.55 -22.23 -7.80
N ALA A 84 13.80 -22.67 -7.81
CA ALA A 84 14.14 -24.03 -7.40
C ALA A 84 13.88 -24.25 -5.90
N LYS A 85 14.17 -23.24 -5.07
CA LYS A 85 13.97 -23.29 -3.61
C LYS A 85 12.52 -23.07 -3.18
N HIS A 86 11.77 -22.23 -3.88
CA HIS A 86 10.42 -21.79 -3.49
C HIS A 86 9.31 -22.22 -4.47
N GLY A 87 9.65 -22.59 -5.70
CA GLY A 87 8.73 -22.76 -6.83
C GLY A 87 8.22 -24.19 -7.07
N ALA A 88 8.51 -25.15 -6.18
CA ALA A 88 7.77 -26.42 -6.18
C ALA A 88 6.28 -26.24 -5.80
N LYS A 89 5.88 -25.08 -5.26
CA LYS A 89 4.48 -24.78 -4.92
C LYS A 89 3.71 -23.90 -5.92
N GLU A 90 4.37 -23.27 -6.89
CA GLU A 90 3.71 -22.29 -7.79
C GLU A 90 3.89 -22.56 -9.29
N GLY A 91 4.55 -23.67 -9.65
CA GLY A 91 5.04 -23.86 -11.02
C GLY A 91 4.65 -25.16 -11.70
N LYS A 92 3.47 -25.75 -11.40
CA LYS A 92 2.86 -26.82 -12.21
C LYS A 92 1.41 -27.17 -11.82
N ALA A 93 0.63 -26.21 -11.35
CA ALA A 93 -0.82 -26.38 -11.41
C ALA A 93 -1.25 -25.93 -12.81
N GLN A 94 -1.64 -26.89 -13.67
CA GLN A 94 -2.41 -26.62 -14.87
C GLN A 94 -3.40 -25.49 -14.57
N ALA A 95 -3.31 -24.41 -15.35
CA ALA A 95 -4.28 -23.34 -15.36
C ALA A 95 -5.62 -23.91 -15.86
N THR A 96 -6.34 -24.62 -14.99
CA THR A 96 -7.78 -24.76 -15.17
C THR A 96 -8.35 -23.35 -15.05
N PRO A 97 -9.03 -22.82 -16.08
CA PRO A 97 -9.60 -21.49 -15.99
C PRO A 97 -10.55 -21.50 -14.79
N ARG A 98 -10.23 -20.69 -13.76
CA ARG A 98 -11.09 -20.56 -12.57
C ARG A 98 -12.52 -20.33 -13.05
N LYS A 99 -13.42 -21.26 -12.72
CA LYS A 99 -14.83 -21.16 -13.07
C LYS A 99 -15.36 -19.83 -12.56
N LYS A 100 -15.69 -18.91 -13.46
CA LYS A 100 -16.26 -17.61 -13.10
C LYS A 100 -17.58 -17.87 -12.39
N ARG A 101 -17.77 -17.28 -11.21
CA ARG A 101 -19.03 -17.38 -10.48
C ARG A 101 -20.05 -16.48 -11.16
N HIS A 102 -21.10 -17.06 -11.74
CA HIS A 102 -22.21 -16.31 -12.31
C HIS A 102 -23.26 -16.04 -11.24
N LEU A 103 -23.80 -14.81 -11.22
CA LEU A 103 -24.92 -14.48 -10.34
C LEU A 103 -26.20 -15.19 -10.80
N SER A 104 -26.97 -15.73 -9.84
CA SER A 104 -28.26 -16.38 -10.10
C SER A 104 -29.26 -15.42 -10.76
N PRO A 105 -30.26 -15.92 -11.51
CA PRO A 105 -31.30 -15.10 -12.13
C PRO A 105 -32.01 -14.18 -11.13
N GLU A 106 -32.32 -14.71 -9.94
CA GLU A 106 -32.92 -13.94 -8.84
C GLU A 106 -32.02 -12.80 -8.36
N GLY A 107 -30.72 -13.06 -8.17
CA GLY A 107 -29.77 -12.04 -7.77
C GLY A 107 -29.72 -10.88 -8.77
N ARG A 108 -29.75 -11.21 -10.07
CA ARG A 108 -29.82 -10.19 -11.14
C ARG A 108 -31.13 -9.41 -11.08
N ALA A 109 -32.26 -10.07 -10.82
CA ALA A 109 -33.56 -9.41 -10.70
C ALA A 109 -33.60 -8.42 -9.52
N ARG A 110 -33.09 -8.82 -8.35
CA ARG A 110 -32.98 -7.94 -7.16
C ARG A 110 -32.14 -6.70 -7.46
N ILE A 111 -30.98 -6.88 -8.09
CA ILE A 111 -30.11 -5.74 -8.47
C ILE A 111 -30.83 -4.78 -9.42
N ARG A 112 -31.51 -5.27 -10.46
CA ARG A 112 -32.26 -4.43 -11.39
C ARG A 112 -33.38 -3.65 -10.71
N ALA A 113 -34.13 -4.29 -9.80
CA ALA A 113 -35.20 -3.64 -9.05
C ALA A 113 -34.66 -2.52 -8.16
N SER A 114 -33.58 -2.77 -7.41
CA SER A 114 -32.91 -1.76 -6.60
C SER A 114 -32.36 -0.60 -7.44
N LEU A 115 -31.81 -0.90 -8.62
CA LEU A 115 -31.31 0.12 -9.54
C LEU A 115 -32.46 1.01 -10.04
N LYS A 116 -33.58 0.42 -10.46
CA LYS A 116 -34.77 1.17 -10.88
C LYS A 116 -35.30 2.08 -9.77
N ARG A 117 -35.35 1.61 -8.53
CA ARG A 117 -35.76 2.43 -7.37
C ARG A 117 -34.83 3.63 -7.15
N ARG A 118 -33.51 3.41 -7.12
CA ARG A 118 -32.52 4.50 -7.00
C ARG A 118 -32.65 5.53 -8.12
N TRP A 119 -32.88 5.10 -9.36
CA TRP A 119 -33.06 6.00 -10.49
C TRP A 119 -34.39 6.75 -10.47
N ALA A 120 -35.45 6.15 -9.92
CA ALA A 120 -36.73 6.82 -9.70
C ALA A 120 -36.60 7.93 -8.65
N GLU A 121 -35.94 7.64 -7.52
CA GLU A 121 -35.64 8.63 -6.47
C GLU A 121 -34.78 9.77 -7.02
N TYR A 122 -33.73 9.46 -7.79
CA TYR A 122 -32.89 10.46 -8.43
C TYR A 122 -33.69 11.37 -9.37
N ARG A 123 -34.56 10.79 -10.22
CA ARG A 123 -35.41 11.58 -11.13
C ARG A 123 -36.45 12.42 -10.40
N ALA A 124 -37.06 11.88 -9.34
CA ALA A 124 -38.00 12.64 -8.51
C ALA A 124 -37.31 13.81 -7.80
N ASN A 125 -36.10 13.61 -7.27
CA ASN A 125 -35.32 14.68 -6.66
C ASN A 125 -34.87 15.72 -7.70
N LYS A 126 -34.47 15.28 -8.90
CA LYS A 126 -34.14 16.21 -10.01
C LYS A 126 -35.33 17.03 -10.46
N ALA A 127 -36.52 16.44 -10.55
CA ALA A 127 -37.76 17.15 -10.89
C ALA A 127 -38.21 18.14 -9.82
N LYS A 128 -37.86 17.91 -8.54
CA LYS A 128 -38.12 18.87 -7.44
C LYS A 128 -37.11 20.02 -7.36
N GLN A 129 -35.97 19.90 -8.03
CA GLN A 129 -34.91 20.92 -8.06
C GLN A 129 -34.96 21.80 -9.33
N ALA A 130 -35.81 21.45 -10.29
CA ALA A 130 -36.15 22.27 -11.46
C ALA A 130 -37.40 23.09 -11.15
#